data_AF-G5DZ88-F1
#
_entry.id   AF-G5DZ88-F1
#
_cell.length_a   1.000
_cell.length_b   1.000
_cell.length_c   1.000
_cell.angle_alpha   90.00
_cell.angle_beta   90.00
_cell.angle_gamma   90.00
#
_symmetry.space_group_name_H-M   'P 1'
#
loop_
_entity.id
_entity.type
_entity.pdbx_description
1 polymer ?
#
loop_
_entity_poly.entity_id
_entity_poly.type
_entity_poly.pdbx_seq_one_letter_code
_entity_poly.pdbx_strand_id
1 'polypeptide(L)'
;ILQYAQTSDGQQILVPSNQVVVQTASGDMQAYQIRTTSTTTSLPQTVVMTSPVTLSCQTTKTDDPQLKREIRLLKNREAARECRRKKKEYVKCLENRVAVLENQNKTLIEELKTLKDLY
;
A
#
# COMPACT_ATOMS: atom_id res chain seq x y z
N ILE A 1 -21.40 -10.09 -3.02
CA ILE A 1 -22.33 -10.98 -3.76
C ILE A 1 -22.69 -10.25 -5.05
N LEU A 2 -22.34 -10.79 -6.22
CA LEU A 2 -22.72 -10.20 -7.51
C LEU A 2 -24.20 -10.50 -7.74
N GLN A 3 -25.00 -9.47 -8.04
CA GLN A 3 -26.44 -9.62 -8.22
C GLN A 3 -26.77 -9.48 -9.70
N TYR A 4 -27.40 -10.51 -10.26
CA TYR A 4 -27.80 -10.56 -11.67
C TYR A 4 -29.30 -10.31 -11.76
N ALA A 5 -29.72 -9.45 -12.68
CA ALA A 5 -31.12 -9.26 -13.01
C ALA A 5 -31.41 -9.95 -14.36
N GLN A 6 -32.49 -10.72 -14.41
CA GLN A 6 -32.91 -11.43 -15.63
C GLN A 6 -33.90 -10.55 -16.40
N THR A 7 -33.59 -10.24 -17.65
CA THR A 7 -34.48 -9.50 -18.54
C THR A 7 -35.56 -10.44 -19.11
N SER A 8 -36.65 -9.87 -19.61
CA SER A 8 -37.78 -10.61 -20.19
C SER A 8 -37.40 -11.53 -21.35
N ASP A 9 -36.30 -11.26 -22.04
CA ASP A 9 -35.77 -12.07 -23.14
C ASP A 9 -34.81 -13.19 -22.66
N GLY A 10 -34.71 -13.40 -21.34
CA GLY A 10 -33.90 -14.45 -20.72
C GLY A 10 -32.40 -14.12 -20.60
N GLN A 11 -31.96 -12.93 -21.00
CA GLN A 11 -30.57 -12.49 -20.83
C GLN A 11 -30.33 -12.01 -19.39
N GLN A 12 -29.18 -12.36 -18.82
CA GLN A 12 -28.78 -11.92 -17.49
C GLN A 12 -27.84 -10.72 -17.58
N ILE A 13 -28.21 -9.60 -16.97
CA ILE A 13 -27.36 -8.39 -16.87
C ILE A 13 -26.84 -8.27 -15.43
N LEU A 14 -25.55 -7.97 -15.31
CA LEU A 14 -24.89 -7.77 -14.02
C LEU A 14 -25.25 -6.39 -13.45
N VAL A 15 -25.90 -6.37 -12.29
CA VAL A 15 -26.31 -5.13 -11.62
C VAL A 15 -25.36 -4.81 -10.46
N PRO A 16 -24.78 -3.60 -10.39
CA PRO A 16 -23.97 -3.17 -9.24
C PRO A 16 -24.78 -3.25 -7.95
N SER A 17 -24.18 -3.71 -6.84
CA SER A 17 -24.88 -4.00 -5.57
C SER A 17 -25.63 -2.83 -4.92
N ASN A 18 -25.47 -1.60 -5.42
CA ASN A 18 -26.18 -0.40 -4.96
C ASN A 18 -27.27 0.07 -5.94
N GLN A 19 -27.66 -0.74 -6.93
CA GLN A 19 -28.70 -0.41 -7.90
C GLN A 19 -29.77 -1.50 -7.98
N VAL A 20 -31.02 -1.09 -8.16
CA VAL A 20 -32.15 -1.97 -8.44
C VAL A 20 -32.70 -1.59 -9.80
N VAL A 21 -32.93 -2.59 -10.64
CA VAL A 21 -33.58 -2.41 -11.94
C VAL A 21 -35.02 -2.88 -11.81
N VAL A 22 -35.98 -2.03 -12.17
CA VAL A 22 -37.42 -2.36 -12.16
C VAL A 22 -37.93 -2.30 -13.60
N GLN A 23 -38.60 -3.37 -14.03
CA GLN A 23 -39.25 -3.42 -15.35
C GLN A 23 -40.70 -2.95 -15.21
N THR A 24 -41.08 -1.93 -15.99
CA THR A 24 -42.46 -1.44 -16.02
C THR A 24 -43.30 -2.30 -16.96
N ALA A 25 -44.64 -2.25 -16.82
CA ALA A 25 -45.56 -3.01 -17.67
C ALA A 25 -45.47 -2.65 -19.18
N SER A 26 -44.81 -1.54 -19.54
CA SER A 26 -44.50 -1.15 -20.92
C SER A 26 -43.25 -1.83 -21.50
N GLY A 27 -42.49 -2.58 -20.70
CA GLY A 27 -41.25 -3.24 -21.11
C GLY A 27 -39.98 -2.39 -20.92
N ASP A 28 -40.11 -1.12 -20.54
CA ASP A 28 -38.98 -0.23 -20.31
C ASP A 28 -38.28 -0.55 -18.97
N MET A 29 -36.95 -0.62 -19.00
CA MET A 29 -36.13 -0.88 -17.81
C MET A 29 -35.62 0.44 -17.21
N GLN A 30 -35.99 0.72 -15.96
CA GLN A 30 -35.47 1.87 -15.21
C GLN A 30 -34.54 1.40 -14.09
N ALA A 31 -33.35 2.00 -14.00
CA ALA A 31 -32.35 1.71 -12.97
C ALA A 31 -32.37 2.78 -11.87
N TYR A 32 -32.62 2.36 -10.63
CA TYR A 32 -32.65 3.23 -9.46
C TYR A 32 -31.49 2.90 -8.51
N GLN A 33 -30.77 3.92 -8.03
CA GLN A 33 -29.66 3.73 -7.09
C GLN A 33 -30.17 3.70 -5.65
N ILE A 34 -29.96 2.59 -4.94
CA ILE A 34 -30.25 2.48 -3.50
C ILE A 34 -29.23 3.32 -2.75
N ARG A 35 -29.71 4.33 -2.03
CA ARG A 35 -28.84 5.15 -1.18
C ARG A 35 -28.51 4.40 0.11
N THR A 36 -27.50 3.54 0.08
CA THR A 36 -26.92 2.91 1.28
C THR A 36 -25.73 3.74 1.78
N THR A 37 -25.86 4.35 2.95
CA THR A 37 -24.76 5.07 3.60
C THR A 37 -23.99 4.13 4.53
N SER A 38 -22.79 3.71 4.11
CA SER A 38 -21.75 3.14 4.99
C SER A 38 -20.34 3.47 4.47
N THR A 39 -19.98 4.75 4.63
CA THR A 39 -18.70 5.33 5.14
C THR A 39 -17.38 4.87 4.50
N THR A 40 -16.56 5.71 3.84
CA THR A 40 -16.24 7.13 4.07
C THR A 40 -16.14 7.94 2.76
N THR A 41 -17.15 8.74 2.47
CA THR A 41 -17.12 10.20 2.19
C THR A 41 -18.45 10.52 1.50
N SER A 42 -19.53 10.56 2.28
CA SER A 42 -20.77 11.15 1.79
C SER A 42 -21.42 11.86 2.94
N LEU A 43 -21.40 13.18 2.91
CA LEU A 43 -22.43 14.01 3.50
C LEU A 43 -22.24 15.46 3.03
N PRO A 44 -23.20 16.02 2.26
CA PRO A 44 -23.53 17.43 2.40
C PRO A 44 -24.35 17.51 3.70
N GLN A 45 -23.67 17.67 4.84
CA GLN A 45 -24.33 17.96 6.11
C GLN A 45 -23.75 19.25 6.68
N THR A 46 -24.57 20.29 6.57
CA THR A 46 -24.71 21.32 7.59
C THR A 46 -24.71 20.67 8.97
N VAL A 47 -23.59 20.74 9.69
CA VAL A 47 -23.56 20.67 11.15
C VAL A 47 -22.35 21.45 11.65
N VAL A 48 -22.65 22.25 12.65
CA VAL A 48 -21.84 23.28 13.30
C VAL A 48 -20.58 22.69 13.96
N MET A 49 -19.49 23.45 13.81
CA MET A 49 -18.24 23.50 14.58
C MET A 49 -18.14 22.61 15.83
N THR A 50 -17.13 21.74 15.87
CA THR A 50 -16.14 21.69 16.97
C THR A 50 -14.85 21.04 16.48
N SER A 51 -13.75 21.78 16.60
CA SER A 51 -12.37 21.37 16.28
C SER A 51 -11.91 20.12 17.02
N PRO A 52 -10.95 19.39 16.45
CA PRO A 52 -9.79 18.92 17.20
C PRO A 52 -8.54 19.64 16.69
N VAL A 53 -7.89 20.32 17.63
CA VAL A 53 -6.59 20.96 17.45
C VAL A 53 -5.55 19.88 17.18
N THR A 54 -5.09 19.76 15.93
CA THR A 54 -3.79 19.13 15.61
C THR A 54 -2.81 20.23 15.28
N LEU A 55 -1.96 20.58 16.26
CA LEU A 55 -0.76 21.38 16.05
C LEU A 55 0.16 20.63 15.07
N SER A 56 0.20 21.05 13.81
CA SER A 56 1.41 20.89 12.99
C SER A 56 1.32 21.72 11.71
N CYS A 57 2.19 22.73 11.66
CA CYS A 57 2.66 23.43 10.47
C CYS A 57 1.66 24.28 9.69
N GLN A 58 1.57 25.54 10.13
CA GLN A 58 1.32 26.69 9.29
C GLN A 58 2.26 26.66 8.07
N THR A 59 1.77 26.24 6.91
CA THR A 59 2.26 26.69 5.60
C THR A 59 1.06 26.85 4.67
N THR A 60 0.49 28.03 4.72
CA THR A 60 -0.59 28.53 3.87
C THR A 60 -0.12 28.72 2.42
N LYS A 61 0.39 27.68 1.75
CA LYS A 61 0.72 27.65 0.29
C LYS A 61 0.69 26.24 -0.35
N THR A 62 -0.04 25.26 0.18
CA THR A 62 -0.05 23.88 -0.39
C THR A 62 -1.45 23.27 -0.53
N ASP A 63 -2.44 24.06 -0.90
CA ASP A 63 -3.76 23.55 -1.29
C ASP A 63 -3.85 23.17 -2.77
N ASP A 64 -2.70 23.01 -3.43
CA ASP A 64 -2.64 22.29 -4.69
C ASP A 64 -2.44 20.78 -4.43
N PRO A 65 -3.46 19.93 -4.66
CA PRO A 65 -3.31 18.48 -4.55
C PRO A 65 -2.19 17.92 -5.44
N GLN A 66 -1.83 18.61 -6.53
CA GLN A 66 -0.73 18.23 -7.40
C GLN A 66 0.64 18.39 -6.72
N LEU A 67 0.87 19.51 -6.02
CA LEU A 67 2.11 19.74 -5.29
C LEU A 67 2.33 18.73 -4.16
N LYS A 68 1.26 18.36 -3.44
CA LYS A 68 1.30 17.29 -2.42
C LYS A 68 1.67 15.93 -3.03
N ARG A 69 1.17 15.62 -4.22
CA ARG A 69 1.53 14.39 -4.96
C ARG A 69 3.00 14.42 -5.36
N GLU A 70 3.49 15.54 -5.87
CA GLU A 70 4.88 15.68 -6.31
C GLU A 70 5.87 15.49 -5.15
N ILE A 71 5.62 16.14 -4.00
CA ILE A 71 6.43 15.95 -2.78
C ILE A 71 6.45 14.48 -2.35
N ARG A 72 5.31 13.78 -2.42
CA ARG A 72 5.23 12.35 -2.08
C ARG A 72 6.10 11.50 -3.01
N LEU A 73 6.06 11.79 -4.33
CA LEU A 73 6.87 11.09 -5.32
C LEU A 73 8.37 11.35 -5.12
N LEU A 74 8.76 12.60 -4.82
CA LEU A 74 10.14 12.98 -4.49
C LEU A 74 10.65 12.21 -3.26
N LYS A 75 9.87 12.18 -2.18
CA LYS A 75 10.21 11.43 -0.96
C LYS A 75 10.30 9.93 -1.20
N ASN A 76 9.37 9.34 -1.97
CA ASN A 76 9.43 7.93 -2.32
C ASN A 76 10.65 7.59 -3.18
N ARG A 77 11.01 8.48 -4.11
CA ARG A 77 12.22 8.34 -4.93
C ARG A 77 13.48 8.31 -4.07
N GLU A 78 13.57 9.17 -3.06
CA GLU A 78 14.68 9.15 -2.10
C GLU A 78 14.67 7.87 -1.27
N ALA A 79 13.52 7.48 -0.71
CA ALA A 79 13.39 6.26 0.08
C ALA A 79 13.78 5.00 -0.70
N ALA A 80 13.42 4.91 -1.99
CA ALA A 80 13.80 3.80 -2.85
C ALA A 80 15.31 3.77 -3.14
N ARG A 81 15.95 4.94 -3.31
CA ARG A 81 17.41 5.04 -3.45
C ARG A 81 18.11 4.56 -2.18
N GLU A 82 17.65 5.03 -1.03
CA GLU A 82 18.22 4.70 0.26
C GLU A 82 18.03 3.22 0.62
N CYS A 83 16.85 2.64 0.32
CA CYS A 83 16.59 1.21 0.48
C CYS A 83 17.59 0.37 -0.33
N ARG A 84 17.82 0.72 -1.60
CA ARG A 84 18.81 0.04 -2.46
C ARG A 84 20.24 0.21 -1.93
N ARG A 85 20.61 1.40 -1.47
CA ARG A 85 21.93 1.68 -0.90
C ARG A 85 22.21 0.82 0.33
N LYS A 86 21.28 0.81 1.30
CA LYS A 86 21.37 -0.01 2.51
C LYS A 86 21.46 -1.50 2.18
N LYS A 87 20.67 -1.99 1.24
CA LYS A 87 20.76 -3.40 0.82
C LYS A 87 22.14 -3.73 0.23
N LYS A 88 22.69 -2.86 -0.62
CA LYS A 88 24.03 -3.02 -1.19
C LYS A 88 25.11 -3.04 -0.11
N GLU A 89 25.03 -2.15 0.87
CA GLU A 89 25.97 -2.10 2.00
C GLU A 89 25.86 -3.29 2.93
N TYR A 90 24.63 -3.74 3.21
CA TYR A 90 24.39 -4.92 4.02
C TYR A 90 25.03 -6.17 3.40
N VAL A 91 24.84 -6.37 2.09
CA VAL A 91 25.49 -7.46 1.34
C VAL A 91 27.01 -7.38 1.47
N LYS A 92 27.60 -6.21 1.23
CA LYS A 92 29.06 -6.02 1.39
C LYS A 92 29.56 -6.32 2.80
N CYS A 93 28.80 -5.92 3.83
CA CYS A 93 29.13 -6.20 5.22
C CYS A 93 29.08 -7.70 5.52
N LEU A 94 28.09 -8.42 4.98
CA LEU A 94 28.03 -9.87 5.09
C LEU A 94 29.20 -10.55 4.37
N GLU A 95 29.52 -10.14 3.14
CA GLU A 95 30.66 -10.65 2.39
C GLU A 95 31.97 -10.45 3.16
N ASN A 96 32.18 -9.27 3.75
CA ASN A 96 33.33 -8.99 4.59
C ASN A 96 33.35 -9.86 5.86
N ARG A 97 32.22 -10.01 6.54
CA ARG A 97 32.10 -10.86 7.73
C ARG A 97 32.41 -12.32 7.40
N VAL A 98 31.93 -12.82 6.26
CA VAL A 98 32.25 -14.17 5.78
C VAL A 98 33.76 -14.31 5.58
N ALA A 99 34.40 -13.38 4.86
CA ALA A 99 35.84 -13.43 4.64
C ALA A 99 36.66 -13.41 5.95
N VAL A 100 36.26 -12.59 6.93
CA VAL A 100 36.90 -12.57 8.25
C VAL A 100 36.75 -13.90 8.97
N LEU A 101 35.54 -14.47 8.98
CA LEU A 101 35.26 -15.76 9.64
C LEU A 101 35.98 -16.92 8.95
N GLU A 102 36.08 -16.91 7.62
CA GLU A 102 36.85 -17.90 6.86
C GLU A 102 38.34 -17.83 7.21
N ASN A 103 38.90 -16.63 7.29
CA ASN A 103 40.30 -16.45 7.70
C ASN A 103 40.53 -16.90 9.15
N GLN A 104 39.65 -16.53 10.07
CA GLN A 104 39.72 -16.98 11.47
C GLN A 104 39.65 -18.51 11.57
N ASN A 105 38.72 -19.14 10.86
CA ASN A 105 38.61 -20.60 10.84
C ASN A 105 39.88 -21.25 10.29
N LYS A 106 40.47 -20.70 9.23
CA LYS A 106 41.71 -21.21 8.68
C LYS A 106 42.85 -21.17 9.70
N THR A 107 43.04 -20.03 10.37
CA THR A 107 44.08 -19.88 11.42
C THR A 107 43.84 -20.87 12.56
N LEU A 108 42.62 -21.00 13.05
CA LEU A 108 42.29 -21.95 14.14
C LEU A 108 42.53 -23.41 13.73
N ILE A 109 42.23 -23.78 12.49
CA ILE A 109 42.51 -25.13 11.97
C ILE A 109 44.03 -25.38 11.93
N GLU A 110 44.82 -24.41 11.47
CA GLU A 110 46.28 -24.51 11.43
C GLU A 110 46.86 -24.65 12.84
N GLU A 111 46.41 -23.84 13.79
CA GLU A 111 46.82 -23.94 15.21
C GLU A 111 46.46 -25.30 15.82
N LEU A 112 45.24 -25.79 15.59
CA LEU A 112 44.84 -27.10 16.09
C LEU A 112 45.66 -28.23 15.47
N LYS A 113 46.07 -28.08 14.21
CA LYS A 113 46.93 -29.06 13.54
C LYS A 113 48.33 -29.04 14.15
N THR A 114 48.95 -27.87 14.32
CA THR A 114 50.29 -27.78 14.92
C THR A 114 50.31 -28.32 16.35
N LEU A 115 49.28 -28.04 17.14
CA LEU A 115 49.14 -28.63 18.48
C LEU A 115 49.02 -30.16 18.42
N LYS A 116 48.22 -30.72 17.50
CA LYS A 116 48.10 -32.18 17.32
C LYS A 116 49.36 -32.83 16.79
N ASP A 117 50.16 -32.12 16.00
CA ASP A 117 51.41 -32.67 15.45
C ASP A 117 52.53 -32.69 16.53
N LEU A 118 52.39 -31.89 17.60
CA LEU A 118 53.34 -31.80 18.71
C LEU A 118 53.10 -32.83 19.84
N TYR A 119 51.92 -33.47 19.88
CA TYR A 119 51.49 -34.42 20.92
C TYR A 119 51.07 -35.75 20.31
#